data_AF-A0A1F8M217-F1
#
_entry.id   AF-A0A1F8M217-F1
#
_cell.length_a   1.000
_cell.length_b   1.000
_cell.length_c   1.000
_cell.angle_alpha   90.00
_cell.angle_beta   90.00
_cell.angle_gamma   90.00
#
_symmetry.space_group_name_H-M   'P 1'
#
loop_
_entity.id
_entity.type
_entity.pdbx_description
1 polymer ?
#
loop_
_entity_poly.entity_id
_entity_poly.type
_entity_poly.pdbx_seq_one_letter_code
_entity_poly.pdbx_strand_id
1 'polypeptide(L)'
;MNNLLRIGPTIVLILALLLTQACAFSASPALADTTPPQPKNGAVLLLGIGIHIEPLGATTSQIVGSSVQNPFKLLSPDYHNPKLFQRHVQDLRIIAGIVEQHSGKLTVQAQTPFTQVAIQSGETILADLEKRGHEIALHFHEDAHLGRNSENLPALTWAAVMAEETNLIKQAGATEVRYWSGGNLYTHLLDVASQAGLEVMSDWKNPKTQTTDKSLIGINPWRPAASPNGADITGFAQHDPNGKIIFLPEGDYSRTDFASMRRAESTGGDEGYFEFLKASLYSSIESAQPGKVNVFHFTIHPGEFRGSSSQPYAVLDKFLAEVVDPLVRNGSVKWATFSQMADAYEAWEQANPGVDPRAPSAIDPTKLGMIERDVTYGVADGVALKMDIYYPKAAEGTMPAVLYVHGGGWTKGDKRIGAGASEIPELVSRGYLVAAINYRLAPQYKFPAQIEDVKCAVRFLRANAATYGIDPERIGAWGGSAGGHLVSLLGVTDATAGFEGNGGYADQSSRVQAVVDMFGPSDLTVAFQGANTQLLEQVFGTTDHNSDIVKRASPVTWISSDDPPLLILHGEKDTLVPPSQSKLLYDRLITAGVPATLTIVKNAGHGFAPAGGTIDPSRTAITKIVADFFDKHLK
;
A
#
# COMPACT_ATOMS: atom_id res chain seq x y z
N MET A 1 -27.79 -65.95 -38.24
CA MET A 1 -28.08 -65.91 -36.80
C MET A 1 -27.72 -64.51 -36.32
N ASN A 2 -28.61 -63.52 -36.45
CA ASN A 2 -29.60 -63.05 -35.45
C ASN A 2 -28.93 -62.74 -34.09
N ASN A 3 -29.07 -61.58 -33.44
CA ASN A 3 -30.05 -60.50 -33.55
C ASN A 3 -29.56 -59.19 -32.90
N LEU A 4 -30.12 -58.09 -33.40
CA LEU A 4 -30.14 -56.72 -32.85
C LEU A 4 -30.85 -56.61 -31.47
N LEU A 5 -30.56 -55.53 -30.73
CA LEU A 5 -31.57 -54.52 -30.31
C LEU A 5 -30.95 -53.27 -29.65
N ARG A 6 -31.05 -52.13 -30.35
CA ARG A 6 -31.08 -50.75 -29.80
C ARG A 6 -32.44 -50.52 -29.15
N ILE A 7 -32.56 -49.74 -28.05
CA ILE A 7 -33.61 -48.70 -27.79
C ILE A 7 -33.12 -47.76 -26.65
N GLY A 8 -33.05 -46.44 -26.87
CA GLY A 8 -33.34 -45.39 -25.85
C GLY A 8 -34.76 -44.83 -26.12
N PRO A 9 -35.42 -43.93 -25.34
CA PRO A 9 -34.89 -42.79 -24.57
C PRO A 9 -35.69 -42.42 -23.26
N THR A 10 -35.28 -41.31 -22.63
CA THR A 10 -35.92 -40.30 -21.73
C THR A 10 -37.34 -40.49 -21.14
N ILE A 11 -37.54 -39.91 -19.93
CA ILE A 11 -38.79 -39.47 -19.19
C ILE A 11 -39.19 -40.43 -18.04
N VAL A 12 -39.47 -40.08 -16.78
CA VAL A 12 -39.37 -38.90 -15.87
C VAL A 12 -40.00 -39.33 -14.50
N LEU A 13 -39.53 -38.80 -13.36
CA LEU A 13 -40.22 -38.66 -12.04
C LEU A 13 -40.50 -39.95 -11.20
N ILE A 14 -40.37 -40.10 -9.86
CA ILE A 14 -40.09 -39.30 -8.64
C ILE A 14 -39.59 -40.27 -7.55
N LEU A 15 -38.57 -39.86 -6.76
CA LEU A 15 -38.50 -39.84 -5.27
C LEU A 15 -37.03 -39.54 -4.89
N ALA A 16 -36.66 -38.27 -4.69
CA ALA A 16 -36.70 -37.57 -3.40
C ALA A 16 -35.60 -38.02 -2.40
N LEU A 17 -34.40 -37.44 -2.53
CA LEU A 17 -33.67 -36.67 -1.49
C LEU A 17 -32.28 -36.30 -2.04
N LEU A 18 -31.79 -35.10 -1.70
CA LEU A 18 -30.49 -34.49 -2.05
C LEU A 18 -30.48 -33.60 -3.31
N LEU A 19 -31.25 -32.51 -3.20
CA LEU A 19 -30.92 -31.22 -3.81
C LEU A 19 -30.55 -30.26 -2.66
N THR A 20 -29.67 -29.29 -2.95
CA THR A 20 -29.21 -28.16 -2.13
C THR A 20 -28.01 -28.39 -1.22
N GLN A 21 -26.81 -28.27 -1.79
CA GLN A 21 -25.83 -27.34 -1.26
C GLN A 21 -25.08 -26.74 -2.45
N ALA A 22 -25.67 -25.65 -2.95
CA ALA A 22 -24.94 -24.68 -3.75
C ALA A 22 -23.66 -24.32 -2.97
N CYS A 23 -22.52 -24.40 -3.65
CA CYS A 23 -21.32 -23.72 -3.20
C CYS A 23 -21.66 -22.24 -3.06
N ALA A 24 -21.93 -21.80 -1.84
CA ALA A 24 -21.86 -20.41 -1.47
C ALA A 24 -20.38 -20.04 -1.51
N PHE A 25 -19.88 -19.77 -2.72
CA PHE A 25 -18.86 -18.73 -2.84
C PHE A 25 -19.50 -17.49 -2.24
N SER A 26 -18.99 -17.06 -1.09
CA SER A 26 -19.34 -15.76 -0.54
C SER A 26 -19.05 -14.75 -1.65
N ALA A 27 -20.10 -14.21 -2.24
CA ALA A 27 -20.01 -12.92 -2.88
C ALA A 27 -19.25 -12.02 -1.92
N SER A 28 -18.20 -11.36 -2.41
CA SER A 28 -17.64 -10.18 -1.75
C SER A 28 -18.81 -9.35 -1.24
N PRO A 29 -18.75 -8.79 -0.01
CA PRO A 29 -19.87 -8.03 0.52
C PRO A 29 -20.23 -7.00 -0.53
N ALA A 30 -21.47 -7.08 -1.04
CA ALA A 30 -22.02 -6.05 -1.90
C ALA A 30 -21.73 -4.73 -1.19
N LEU A 31 -20.94 -3.87 -1.83
CA LEU A 31 -20.59 -2.55 -1.32
C LEU A 31 -21.90 -1.83 -1.05
N ALA A 32 -22.27 -1.81 0.23
CA ALA A 32 -23.45 -1.14 0.71
C ALA A 32 -23.26 0.35 0.48
N ASP A 33 -24.17 0.95 -0.28
CA ASP A 33 -24.47 2.38 -0.35
C ASP A 33 -23.24 3.30 -0.38
N THR A 34 -22.57 3.38 -1.54
CA THR A 34 -21.31 4.13 -1.68
C THR A 34 -21.58 5.60 -1.97
N THR A 35 -21.83 6.38 -0.91
CA THR A 35 -21.61 7.83 -1.02
C THR A 35 -20.17 8.04 -1.47
N PRO A 36 -19.89 8.86 -2.52
CA PRO A 36 -18.52 9.09 -2.96
C PRO A 36 -17.64 9.57 -1.79
N PRO A 37 -16.42 9.02 -1.61
CA PRO A 37 -15.54 9.43 -0.52
C PRO A 37 -15.21 10.92 -0.63
N GLN A 38 -15.01 11.57 0.52
CA GLN A 38 -14.54 12.94 0.58
C GLN A 38 -13.03 12.94 0.86
N PRO A 39 -12.23 13.70 0.11
CA PRO A 39 -10.80 13.80 0.34
C PRO A 39 -10.53 14.43 1.70
N LYS A 40 -9.47 13.97 2.37
CA LYS A 40 -9.02 14.54 3.65
C LYS A 40 -8.59 15.99 3.44
N ASN A 41 -9.10 16.90 4.28
CA ASN A 41 -8.67 18.30 4.38
C ASN A 41 -8.63 19.08 3.02
N GLY A 42 -9.54 18.76 2.09
CA GLY A 42 -9.65 19.48 0.81
C GLY A 42 -8.56 19.14 -0.21
N ALA A 43 -7.88 17.99 -0.08
CA ALA A 43 -6.97 17.49 -1.11
C ALA A 43 -7.71 17.27 -2.44
N VAL A 44 -7.02 17.49 -3.56
CA VAL A 44 -7.56 17.28 -4.91
C VAL A 44 -6.73 16.22 -5.62
N LEU A 45 -7.40 15.31 -6.32
CA LEU A 45 -6.80 14.27 -7.15
C LEU A 45 -6.88 14.65 -8.63
N LEU A 46 -5.75 14.61 -9.33
CA LEU A 46 -5.71 14.79 -10.78
C LEU A 46 -6.03 13.47 -11.48
N LEU A 47 -7.03 13.46 -12.36
CA LEU A 47 -7.48 12.27 -13.11
C LEU A 47 -7.12 12.40 -14.60
N GLY A 48 -6.52 11.35 -15.16
CA GLY A 48 -6.18 11.27 -16.59
C GLY A 48 -6.52 9.91 -17.20
N ILE A 49 -6.86 9.91 -18.49
CA ILE A 49 -7.14 8.68 -19.25
C ILE A 49 -6.21 8.63 -20.46
N GLY A 50 -5.40 7.58 -20.51
CA GLY A 50 -4.54 7.26 -21.64
C GLY A 50 -5.24 6.39 -22.67
N ILE A 51 -4.86 6.49 -23.94
CA ILE A 51 -5.20 5.50 -24.97
C ILE A 51 -3.91 4.97 -25.59
N HIS A 52 -3.71 3.66 -25.58
CA HIS A 52 -2.65 3.02 -26.36
C HIS A 52 -3.15 2.70 -27.77
N ILE A 53 -2.41 3.15 -28.78
CA ILE A 53 -2.59 2.69 -30.16
C ILE A 53 -1.70 1.46 -30.37
N GLU A 54 -2.32 0.31 -30.60
CA GLU A 54 -1.62 -0.96 -30.81
C GLU A 54 -0.68 -0.93 -32.02
N PRO A 55 0.52 -1.54 -31.98
CA PRO A 55 1.47 -1.56 -33.09
C PRO A 55 1.13 -2.64 -34.12
N LEU A 56 -0.04 -2.53 -34.75
CA LEU A 56 -0.60 -3.53 -35.67
C LEU A 56 0.03 -3.45 -37.06
N GLY A 57 1.00 -4.34 -37.32
CA GLY A 57 1.65 -4.52 -38.62
C GLY A 57 3.16 -4.79 -38.53
N ALA A 58 3.80 -4.97 -39.69
CA ALA A 58 5.20 -5.40 -39.78
C ALA A 58 6.24 -4.26 -39.73
N THR A 59 5.83 -3.01 -39.88
CA THR A 59 6.73 -1.85 -40.05
C THR A 59 6.76 -0.96 -38.82
N THR A 60 7.89 -0.94 -38.12
CA THR A 60 8.12 0.00 -37.00
C THR A 60 9.21 1.02 -37.37
N SER A 61 10.49 0.68 -37.21
CA SER A 61 11.61 1.56 -37.54
C SER A 61 12.47 1.05 -38.71
N GLN A 62 12.93 1.96 -39.58
CA GLN A 62 13.86 1.63 -40.67
C GLN A 62 15.34 1.60 -40.21
N ILE A 63 15.63 2.17 -39.04
CA ILE A 63 17.00 2.37 -38.52
C ILE A 63 17.69 1.07 -38.13
N VAL A 64 16.93 0.12 -37.56
CA VAL A 64 17.42 -1.22 -37.17
C VAL A 64 17.38 -2.24 -38.31
N GLY A 65 16.93 -1.82 -39.50
CA GLY A 65 16.82 -2.67 -40.70
C GLY A 65 15.59 -3.58 -40.71
N SER A 66 15.19 -4.04 -41.90
CA SER A 66 14.02 -4.89 -42.17
C SER A 66 14.11 -6.33 -41.62
N SER A 67 15.11 -6.64 -40.78
CA SER A 67 15.30 -7.95 -40.14
C SER A 67 14.33 -8.24 -39.00
N VAL A 68 13.46 -7.30 -38.62
CA VAL A 68 12.37 -7.51 -37.65
C VAL A 68 11.17 -8.22 -38.31
N GLN A 69 11.41 -9.36 -38.97
CA GLN A 69 10.32 -10.25 -39.37
C GLN A 69 10.04 -11.23 -38.24
N ASN A 70 9.04 -10.91 -37.41
CA ASN A 70 8.42 -11.93 -36.59
C ASN A 70 7.53 -12.80 -37.51
N PRO A 71 7.83 -14.09 -37.74
CA PRO A 71 7.06 -14.93 -38.66
C PRO A 71 5.58 -15.09 -38.25
N PHE A 72 5.21 -14.74 -37.02
CA PHE A 72 3.82 -14.70 -36.55
C PHE A 72 3.07 -13.39 -36.87
N LYS A 73 3.75 -12.31 -37.30
CA LYS A 73 3.11 -11.02 -37.66
C LYS A 73 2.39 -11.04 -39.01
N LEU A 74 2.69 -11.98 -39.91
CA LEU A 74 2.02 -12.12 -41.22
C LEU A 74 0.53 -12.53 -41.12
N LEU A 75 0.08 -13.01 -39.96
CA LEU A 75 -1.31 -13.37 -39.65
C LEU A 75 -1.98 -12.40 -38.66
N SER A 76 -1.27 -11.36 -38.23
CA SER A 76 -1.77 -10.38 -37.26
C SER A 76 -2.50 -9.23 -37.96
N PRO A 77 -3.44 -8.53 -37.29
CA PRO A 77 -4.04 -7.31 -37.82
C PRO A 77 -2.96 -6.29 -38.23
N ASP A 78 -3.18 -5.59 -39.34
CA ASP A 78 -2.22 -4.62 -39.92
C ASP A 78 -2.95 -3.36 -40.38
N TYR A 79 -2.46 -2.18 -39.99
CA TYR A 79 -3.05 -0.90 -40.39
C TYR A 79 -3.02 -0.61 -41.89
N HIS A 80 -2.19 -1.29 -42.68
CA HIS A 80 -2.28 -1.21 -44.14
C HIS A 80 -3.60 -1.76 -44.70
N ASN A 81 -4.39 -2.48 -43.89
CA ASN A 81 -5.79 -2.77 -44.20
C ASN A 81 -6.66 -1.51 -43.94
N PRO A 82 -7.20 -0.84 -44.97
CA PRO A 82 -7.91 0.42 -44.79
C PRO A 82 -9.15 0.31 -43.90
N LYS A 83 -9.82 -0.86 -43.88
CA LYS A 83 -10.99 -1.08 -43.02
C LYS A 83 -10.62 -1.14 -41.54
N LEU A 84 -9.49 -1.77 -41.22
CA LEU A 84 -9.00 -1.86 -39.85
C LEU A 84 -8.53 -0.50 -39.36
N PHE A 85 -7.72 0.19 -40.16
CA PHE A 85 -7.24 1.53 -39.83
C PHE A 85 -8.39 2.50 -39.61
N GLN A 86 -9.36 2.58 -40.53
CA GLN A 86 -10.52 3.46 -40.38
C GLN A 86 -11.41 3.09 -39.19
N ARG A 87 -11.51 1.79 -38.85
CA ARG A 87 -12.18 1.37 -37.62
C ARG A 87 -11.48 1.96 -36.38
N HIS A 88 -10.16 1.83 -36.27
CA HIS A 88 -9.42 2.36 -35.12
C HIS A 88 -9.43 3.89 -35.06
N VAL A 89 -9.40 4.57 -36.21
CA VAL A 89 -9.63 6.02 -36.28
C VAL A 89 -11.01 6.37 -35.72
N GLN A 90 -12.05 5.61 -36.08
CA GLN A 90 -13.40 5.81 -35.56
C GLN A 90 -13.50 5.51 -34.06
N ASP A 91 -12.80 4.49 -33.57
CA ASP A 91 -12.70 4.16 -32.15
C ASP A 91 -12.13 5.35 -31.36
N LEU A 92 -11.01 5.94 -31.83
CA LEU A 92 -10.44 7.15 -31.23
C LEU A 92 -11.43 8.32 -31.19
N ARG A 93 -12.19 8.53 -32.29
CA ARG A 93 -13.21 9.59 -32.34
C ARG A 93 -14.34 9.36 -31.33
N ILE A 94 -14.84 8.13 -31.21
CA ILE A 94 -15.94 7.78 -30.29
C ILE A 94 -15.49 7.98 -28.85
N ILE A 95 -14.34 7.42 -28.49
CA ILE A 95 -13.83 7.47 -27.12
C ILE A 95 -13.52 8.92 -26.71
N ALA A 96 -12.88 9.70 -27.60
CA ALA A 96 -12.67 11.12 -27.36
C ALA A 96 -13.98 11.87 -27.17
N GLY A 97 -14.99 11.59 -28.00
CA GLY A 97 -16.31 12.19 -27.87
C GLY A 97 -17.00 11.88 -26.54
N ILE A 98 -16.87 10.65 -26.03
CA ILE A 98 -17.37 10.28 -24.69
C ILE A 98 -16.64 11.10 -23.63
N VAL A 99 -15.30 11.07 -23.59
CA VAL A 99 -14.53 11.80 -22.56
C VAL A 99 -14.78 13.31 -22.60
N GLU A 100 -14.94 13.90 -23.79
CA GLU A 100 -15.29 15.31 -23.97
C GLU A 100 -16.66 15.67 -23.37
N GLN A 101 -17.66 14.77 -23.43
CA GLN A 101 -18.97 14.99 -22.81
C GLN A 101 -18.88 15.15 -21.28
N HIS A 102 -17.88 14.51 -20.67
CA HIS A 102 -17.56 14.61 -19.25
C HIS A 102 -16.50 15.70 -18.95
N SER A 103 -16.27 16.62 -19.89
CA SER A 103 -15.28 17.71 -19.79
C SER A 103 -13.82 17.26 -19.63
N GLY A 104 -13.53 15.99 -19.90
CA GLY A 104 -12.19 15.43 -19.81
C GLY A 104 -11.36 15.63 -21.08
N LYS A 105 -10.08 15.28 -20.98
CA LYS A 105 -9.13 15.17 -22.10
C LYS A 105 -8.36 13.87 -21.99
N LEU A 106 -7.93 13.37 -23.14
CA LEU A 106 -7.20 12.10 -23.27
C LEU A 106 -5.71 12.38 -23.47
N THR A 107 -4.88 11.42 -23.09
CA THR A 107 -3.51 11.29 -23.57
C THR A 107 -3.44 10.16 -24.60
N VAL A 108 -3.40 10.49 -25.88
CA VAL A 108 -3.41 9.53 -26.99
C VAL A 108 -1.99 9.16 -27.37
N GLN A 109 -1.62 7.92 -27.12
CA GLN A 109 -0.25 7.42 -27.19
C GLN A 109 -0.09 6.64 -28.49
N ALA A 110 0.46 7.32 -29.50
CA ALA A 110 0.60 6.85 -30.86
C ALA A 110 1.97 6.24 -31.12
N GLN A 111 2.03 5.35 -32.11
CA GLN A 111 3.26 4.72 -32.59
C GLN A 111 3.07 4.16 -33.99
N THR A 112 4.18 3.82 -34.65
CA THR A 112 4.13 3.01 -35.87
C THR A 112 3.59 1.60 -35.59
N PRO A 113 2.88 0.98 -36.57
CA PRO A 113 2.65 1.45 -37.95
C PRO A 113 1.53 2.49 -38.13
N PHE A 114 0.72 2.78 -37.11
CA PHE A 114 -0.46 3.65 -37.26
C PHE A 114 -0.11 5.05 -37.79
N THR A 115 0.92 5.67 -37.21
CA THR A 115 1.38 7.02 -37.58
C THR A 115 1.83 7.09 -39.05
N GLN A 116 2.55 6.08 -39.54
CA GLN A 116 2.94 5.98 -40.95
C GLN A 116 1.72 5.90 -41.88
N VAL A 117 0.75 5.06 -41.56
CA VAL A 117 -0.47 4.91 -42.37
C VAL A 117 -1.31 6.19 -42.32
N ALA A 118 -1.38 6.89 -41.19
CA ALA A 118 -2.06 8.17 -41.08
C ALA A 118 -1.44 9.22 -42.01
N ILE A 119 -0.11 9.35 -42.03
CA ILE A 119 0.61 10.25 -42.95
C ILE A 119 0.33 9.89 -44.40
N GLN A 120 0.46 8.61 -44.76
CA GLN A 120 0.29 8.14 -46.14
C GLN A 120 -1.14 8.31 -46.66
N SER A 121 -2.14 8.13 -45.80
CA SER A 121 -3.55 8.28 -46.14
C SER A 121 -4.06 9.72 -46.05
N GLY A 122 -3.27 10.63 -45.46
CA GLY A 122 -3.70 12.00 -45.17
C GLY A 122 -4.74 12.10 -44.05
N GLU A 123 -4.83 11.09 -43.18
CA GLU A 123 -5.72 11.11 -42.03
C GLU A 123 -5.23 12.10 -40.96
N THR A 124 -6.14 12.94 -40.45
CA THR A 124 -5.82 14.07 -39.56
C THR A 124 -6.18 13.82 -38.10
N ILE A 125 -6.63 12.62 -37.73
CA ILE A 125 -7.16 12.31 -36.40
C ILE A 125 -6.28 12.80 -35.23
N LEU A 126 -4.95 12.66 -35.31
CA LEU A 126 -4.05 13.10 -34.24
C LEU A 126 -4.05 14.63 -34.11
N ALA A 127 -3.95 15.36 -35.23
CA ALA A 127 -4.06 16.81 -35.27
C ALA A 127 -5.43 17.32 -34.80
N ASP A 128 -6.51 16.63 -35.20
CA ASP A 128 -7.88 16.98 -34.83
C ASP A 128 -8.15 16.77 -33.33
N LEU A 129 -7.53 15.75 -32.72
CA LEU A 129 -7.59 15.52 -31.29
C LEU A 129 -6.77 16.57 -30.53
N GLU A 130 -5.55 16.87 -30.98
CA GLU A 130 -4.71 17.91 -30.37
C GLU A 130 -5.40 19.28 -30.40
N LYS A 131 -6.00 19.65 -31.53
CA LYS A 131 -6.76 20.91 -31.68
C LYS A 131 -7.96 21.00 -30.72
N ARG A 132 -8.52 19.85 -30.32
CA ARG A 132 -9.59 19.77 -29.30
C ARG A 132 -9.06 19.73 -27.87
N GLY A 133 -7.74 19.81 -27.68
CA GLY A 133 -7.07 19.87 -26.39
C GLY A 133 -6.70 18.51 -25.80
N HIS A 134 -6.77 17.43 -26.58
CA HIS A 134 -6.21 16.14 -26.16
C HIS A 134 -4.68 16.19 -26.29
N GLU A 135 -3.96 15.49 -25.42
CA GLU A 135 -2.52 15.33 -25.52
C GLU A 135 -2.19 14.22 -26.53
N ILE A 136 -1.25 14.47 -27.43
CA ILE A 136 -0.69 13.44 -28.31
C ILE A 136 0.70 13.07 -27.81
N ALA A 137 0.93 11.77 -27.69
CA ALA A 137 2.11 11.25 -27.02
C ALA A 137 2.66 10.02 -27.73
N LEU A 138 3.84 9.57 -27.32
CA LEU A 138 4.46 8.36 -27.85
C LEU A 138 4.01 7.14 -27.03
N HIS A 139 3.71 6.03 -27.70
CA HIS A 139 3.81 4.71 -27.09
C HIS A 139 5.04 4.00 -27.65
N PHE A 140 5.92 3.46 -26.82
CA PHE A 140 7.18 2.86 -27.24
C PHE A 140 7.31 1.45 -26.69
N HIS A 141 6.84 0.46 -27.46
CA HIS A 141 7.10 -0.93 -27.16
C HIS A 141 8.44 -1.36 -27.75
N GLU A 142 9.47 -1.58 -26.91
CA GLU A 142 10.84 -1.80 -27.37
C GLU A 142 10.98 -3.01 -28.30
N ASP A 143 10.32 -4.13 -28.02
CA ASP A 143 10.38 -5.31 -28.90
C ASP A 143 9.74 -5.04 -30.27
N ALA A 144 8.77 -4.12 -30.33
CA ALA A 144 8.12 -3.74 -31.58
C ALA A 144 9.07 -2.87 -32.41
N HIS A 145 9.72 -1.89 -31.79
CA HIS A 145 10.53 -0.87 -32.48
C HIS A 145 11.99 -1.26 -32.70
N LEU A 146 12.58 -1.97 -31.74
CA LEU A 146 14.00 -2.29 -31.69
C LEU A 146 14.27 -3.79 -31.90
N GLY A 147 13.23 -4.62 -31.84
CA GLY A 147 13.34 -6.07 -31.91
C GLY A 147 13.73 -6.69 -30.57
N ARG A 148 13.87 -8.02 -30.57
CA ARG A 148 14.23 -8.78 -29.36
C ARG A 148 15.65 -8.44 -28.90
N ASN A 149 15.87 -8.59 -27.59
CA ASN A 149 17.15 -8.36 -26.94
C ASN A 149 17.64 -6.90 -27.10
N SER A 150 16.69 -5.96 -27.15
CA SER A 150 16.93 -4.52 -27.35
C SER A 150 17.84 -3.92 -26.28
N GLU A 151 17.99 -4.57 -25.12
CA GLU A 151 18.94 -4.20 -24.06
C GLU A 151 20.41 -4.23 -24.51
N ASN A 152 20.73 -4.96 -25.58
CA ASN A 152 22.08 -5.04 -26.13
C ASN A 152 22.36 -3.97 -27.20
N LEU A 153 21.36 -3.20 -27.61
CA LEU A 153 21.55 -2.15 -28.60
C LEU A 153 22.21 -0.92 -27.95
N PRO A 154 23.04 -0.17 -28.70
CA PRO A 154 23.60 1.09 -28.21
C PRO A 154 22.50 2.10 -27.86
N ALA A 155 22.71 2.89 -26.80
CA ALA A 155 21.80 3.97 -26.40
C ALA A 155 21.49 4.95 -27.56
N LEU A 156 22.47 5.24 -28.41
CA LEU A 156 22.28 6.07 -29.60
C LEU A 156 21.27 5.47 -30.60
N THR A 157 21.18 4.14 -30.70
CA THR A 157 20.18 3.47 -31.55
C THR A 157 18.80 3.67 -30.96
N TRP A 158 18.63 3.46 -29.66
CA TRP A 158 17.36 3.73 -28.98
C TRP A 158 16.91 5.18 -29.20
N ALA A 159 17.81 6.15 -29.02
CA ALA A 159 17.52 7.57 -29.16
C ALA A 159 17.12 7.93 -30.60
N ALA A 160 17.82 7.37 -31.58
CA ALA A 160 17.49 7.58 -32.99
C ALA A 160 16.10 7.03 -33.35
N VAL A 161 15.72 5.86 -32.81
CA VAL A 161 14.41 5.25 -33.07
C VAL A 161 13.28 5.99 -32.35
N MET A 162 13.46 6.40 -31.10
CA MET A 162 12.49 7.25 -30.41
C MET A 162 12.32 8.61 -31.11
N ALA A 163 13.42 9.21 -31.60
CA ALA A 163 13.37 10.44 -32.39
C ALA A 163 12.64 10.24 -33.73
N GLU A 164 12.81 9.09 -34.39
CA GLU A 164 12.06 8.74 -35.61
C GLU A 164 10.55 8.69 -35.32
N GLU A 165 10.14 7.96 -34.27
CA GLU A 165 8.73 7.83 -33.90
C GLU A 165 8.08 9.16 -33.52
N THR A 166 8.74 9.96 -32.68
CA THR A 166 8.23 11.30 -32.30
C THR A 166 8.13 12.23 -33.52
N ASN A 167 9.07 12.15 -34.47
CA ASN A 167 9.00 12.91 -35.71
C ASN A 167 7.85 12.45 -36.61
N LEU A 168 7.54 11.15 -36.66
CA LEU A 168 6.38 10.63 -37.38
C LEU A 168 5.07 11.11 -36.75
N ILE A 169 4.97 11.14 -35.43
CA ILE A 169 3.80 11.71 -34.73
C ILE A 169 3.62 13.19 -35.09
N LYS A 170 4.72 13.96 -35.14
CA LYS A 170 4.68 15.37 -35.55
C LYS A 170 4.29 15.55 -37.03
N GLN A 171 4.77 14.69 -37.92
CA GLN A 171 4.36 14.67 -39.33
C GLN A 171 2.88 14.30 -39.51
N ALA A 172 2.34 13.46 -38.63
CA ALA A 172 0.90 13.16 -38.56
C ALA A 172 0.06 14.31 -37.95
N GLY A 173 0.71 15.42 -37.59
CA GLY A 173 0.08 16.70 -37.30
C GLY A 173 0.03 17.10 -35.83
N ALA A 174 0.68 16.37 -34.93
CA ALA A 174 0.90 16.84 -33.57
C ALA A 174 1.97 17.94 -33.53
N THR A 175 1.77 18.97 -32.72
CA THR A 175 2.73 20.06 -32.52
C THR A 175 3.80 19.71 -31.48
N GLU A 176 3.42 18.98 -30.44
CA GLU A 176 4.30 18.65 -29.32
C GLU A 176 4.12 17.18 -28.89
N VAL A 177 5.21 16.54 -28.47
CA VAL A 177 5.22 15.15 -27.98
C VAL A 177 6.15 15.10 -26.77
N ARG A 178 5.59 15.33 -25.57
CA ARG A 178 6.35 15.33 -24.30
C ARG A 178 6.30 13.97 -23.59
N TYR A 179 5.14 13.32 -23.63
CA TYR A 179 4.91 12.04 -22.97
C TYR A 179 5.32 10.85 -23.84
N TRP A 180 5.86 9.83 -23.17
CA TRP A 180 5.94 8.47 -23.68
C TRP A 180 5.40 7.46 -22.68
N SER A 181 4.99 6.29 -23.15
CA SER A 181 4.71 5.11 -22.34
C SER A 181 5.37 3.89 -22.93
N GLY A 182 5.45 2.81 -22.16
CA GLY A 182 6.09 1.58 -22.59
C GLY A 182 7.61 1.63 -22.42
N GLY A 183 8.16 0.52 -21.96
CA GLY A 183 9.60 0.34 -21.74
C GLY A 183 9.90 -0.37 -20.43
N ASN A 184 10.89 -1.26 -20.46
CA ASN A 184 11.44 -1.87 -19.25
C ASN A 184 12.48 -0.95 -18.56
N LEU A 185 12.81 -1.25 -17.30
CA LEU A 185 13.83 -0.59 -16.47
C LEU A 185 15.27 -0.82 -16.99
N TYR A 186 15.59 -0.30 -18.17
CA TYR A 186 16.92 -0.34 -18.77
C TYR A 186 17.77 0.88 -18.38
N THR A 187 19.07 0.65 -18.23
CA THR A 187 20.04 1.59 -17.63
C THR A 187 20.26 2.91 -18.36
N HIS A 188 19.79 3.04 -19.60
CA HIS A 188 20.01 4.26 -20.42
C HIS A 188 18.71 4.85 -20.95
N LEU A 189 17.55 4.28 -20.58
CA LEU A 189 16.28 4.63 -21.22
C LEU A 189 15.86 6.07 -20.92
N LEU A 190 16.08 6.57 -19.70
CA LEU A 190 15.73 7.95 -19.34
C LEU A 190 16.55 8.97 -20.14
N ASP A 191 17.87 8.75 -20.22
CA ASP A 191 18.79 9.64 -20.94
C ASP A 191 18.47 9.66 -22.44
N VAL A 192 18.13 8.49 -22.99
CA VAL A 192 17.74 8.32 -24.38
C VAL A 192 16.40 9.00 -24.70
N ALA A 193 15.39 8.78 -23.87
CA ALA A 193 14.10 9.44 -24.04
C ALA A 193 14.26 10.97 -23.99
N SER A 194 15.08 11.47 -23.06
CA SER A 194 15.39 12.90 -22.99
C SER A 194 16.09 13.43 -24.25
N GLN A 195 17.03 12.67 -24.83
CA GLN A 195 17.66 13.03 -26.10
C GLN A 195 16.67 13.07 -27.26
N ALA A 196 15.60 12.27 -27.21
CA ALA A 196 14.51 12.30 -28.18
C ALA A 196 13.49 13.43 -27.94
N GLY A 197 13.71 14.28 -26.92
CA GLY A 197 12.80 15.38 -26.56
C GLY A 197 11.60 14.97 -25.72
N LEU A 198 11.65 13.78 -25.12
CA LEU A 198 10.61 13.27 -24.23
C LEU A 198 10.93 13.63 -22.78
N GLU A 199 9.89 13.93 -22.02
CA GLU A 199 9.98 14.50 -20.67
C GLU A 199 9.09 13.78 -19.65
N VAL A 200 8.14 12.94 -20.11
CA VAL A 200 7.01 12.46 -19.30
C VAL A 200 6.74 10.95 -19.51
N MET A 201 6.67 10.10 -18.47
CA MET A 201 6.64 8.62 -18.56
C MET A 201 5.94 7.90 -17.41
N SER A 202 4.87 7.14 -17.67
CA SER A 202 4.09 6.52 -16.58
C SER A 202 4.30 5.02 -16.35
N ASP A 203 4.88 4.26 -17.28
CA ASP A 203 4.90 2.79 -17.21
C ASP A 203 6.33 2.24 -17.10
N TRP A 204 6.73 1.75 -15.93
CA TRP A 204 8.07 1.20 -15.73
C TRP A 204 8.08 -0.10 -14.92
N LYS A 205 8.73 -1.10 -15.51
CA LYS A 205 8.73 -2.48 -15.01
C LYS A 205 10.08 -3.16 -15.19
N ASN A 206 10.41 -4.06 -14.28
CA ASN A 206 11.62 -4.85 -14.36
C ASN A 206 11.61 -5.71 -15.64
N PRO A 207 12.65 -5.65 -16.49
CA PRO A 207 12.67 -6.38 -17.76
C PRO A 207 12.53 -7.90 -17.58
N LYS A 208 13.05 -8.44 -16.46
CA LYS A 208 13.05 -9.88 -16.20
C LYS A 208 11.76 -10.37 -15.56
N THR A 209 11.26 -9.66 -14.55
CA THR A 209 10.08 -10.10 -13.78
C THR A 209 8.78 -9.52 -14.28
N GLN A 210 8.82 -8.48 -15.13
CA GLN A 210 7.65 -7.71 -15.57
C GLN A 210 6.83 -7.17 -14.39
N THR A 211 7.52 -6.76 -13.33
CA THR A 211 6.94 -6.15 -12.12
C THR A 211 7.56 -4.79 -11.82
N THR A 212 6.79 -3.87 -11.27
CA THR A 212 7.29 -2.61 -10.70
C THR A 212 7.89 -2.86 -9.31
N ASP A 213 8.99 -2.16 -8.99
CA ASP A 213 9.61 -2.26 -7.66
C ASP A 213 8.72 -1.59 -6.59
N LYS A 214 8.64 -2.20 -5.40
CA LYS A 214 7.78 -1.72 -4.32
C LYS A 214 8.13 -0.33 -3.81
N SER A 215 9.38 0.06 -3.88
CA SER A 215 9.82 1.41 -3.49
C SER A 215 9.24 2.49 -4.39
N LEU A 216 8.78 2.14 -5.60
CA LEU A 216 8.23 3.08 -6.58
C LEU A 216 6.72 3.27 -6.42
N ILE A 217 6.08 2.35 -5.69
CA ILE A 217 4.64 2.34 -5.46
C ILE A 217 4.23 3.47 -4.50
N GLY A 218 3.15 4.18 -4.81
CA GLY A 218 2.60 5.22 -3.94
C GLY A 218 3.45 6.49 -3.84
N ILE A 219 4.50 6.60 -4.67
CA ILE A 219 5.18 7.87 -4.88
C ILE A 219 4.19 8.81 -5.62
N ASN A 220 4.20 10.10 -5.31
CA ASN A 220 3.61 11.10 -6.20
C ASN A 220 4.44 11.14 -7.51
N PRO A 221 4.15 12.03 -8.48
CA PRO A 221 5.07 12.21 -9.61
C PRO A 221 6.53 12.36 -9.12
N TRP A 222 7.51 11.83 -9.87
CA TRP A 222 8.90 11.68 -9.40
C TRP A 222 9.95 12.07 -10.43
N ARG A 223 11.01 12.76 -9.98
CA ARG A 223 12.25 13.01 -10.75
C ARG A 223 13.42 12.21 -10.19
N PRO A 224 13.82 11.12 -10.85
CA PRO A 224 14.98 10.32 -10.45
C PRO A 224 16.31 11.02 -10.79
N ALA A 225 17.33 10.78 -9.97
CA ALA A 225 18.69 11.27 -10.22
C ALA A 225 19.44 10.45 -11.30
N ALA A 226 19.03 9.21 -11.55
CA ALA A 226 19.61 8.37 -12.59
C ALA A 226 18.66 7.24 -13.05
N SER A 227 18.94 6.68 -14.23
CA SER A 227 18.33 5.43 -14.69
C SER A 227 18.70 4.23 -13.80
N PRO A 228 17.80 3.26 -13.58
CA PRO A 228 18.05 2.05 -12.80
C PRO A 228 18.88 1.04 -13.62
N ASN A 229 19.68 0.19 -12.98
CA ASN A 229 20.47 -0.85 -13.67
C ASN A 229 19.88 -2.27 -13.53
N GLY A 230 18.56 -2.40 -13.65
CA GLY A 230 17.84 -3.68 -13.61
C GLY A 230 17.74 -4.34 -12.22
N ALA A 231 18.74 -4.20 -11.34
CA ALA A 231 18.69 -4.65 -9.94
C ALA A 231 19.00 -3.52 -8.94
N ASP A 232 19.76 -2.50 -9.34
CA ASP A 232 19.98 -1.29 -8.54
C ASP A 232 18.99 -0.21 -8.95
N ILE A 233 18.14 0.18 -8.00
CA ILE A 233 17.17 1.27 -8.11
C ILE A 233 17.61 2.50 -7.32
N THR A 234 18.80 2.50 -6.70
CA THR A 234 19.23 3.54 -5.75
C THR A 234 19.25 4.93 -6.38
N GLY A 235 19.84 5.05 -7.57
CA GLY A 235 19.84 6.32 -8.32
C GLY A 235 18.44 6.75 -8.77
N PHE A 236 17.56 5.78 -9.01
CA PHE A 236 16.17 6.07 -9.34
C PHE A 236 15.37 6.53 -8.12
N ALA A 237 15.65 5.98 -6.93
CA ALA A 237 15.04 6.37 -5.67
C ALA A 237 15.62 7.66 -5.07
N GLN A 238 16.65 8.25 -5.69
CA GLN A 238 17.19 9.54 -5.29
C GLN A 238 16.50 10.66 -6.07
N HIS A 239 16.03 11.68 -5.36
CA HIS A 239 15.37 12.83 -5.97
C HIS A 239 16.40 13.75 -6.63
N ASP A 240 16.16 14.15 -7.88
CA ASP A 240 16.89 15.24 -8.52
C ASP A 240 15.90 16.33 -9.00
N PRO A 241 15.78 17.46 -8.27
CA PRO A 241 14.93 18.58 -8.67
C PRO A 241 15.30 19.20 -10.02
N ASN A 242 16.54 19.01 -10.49
CA ASN A 242 16.98 19.45 -11.82
C ASN A 242 16.91 18.31 -12.86
N GLY A 243 16.58 17.11 -12.40
CA GLY A 243 16.42 15.91 -13.20
C GLY A 243 15.19 16.00 -14.10
N LYS A 244 15.16 15.11 -15.09
CA LYS A 244 14.00 14.97 -15.96
C LYS A 244 12.92 14.20 -15.21
N ILE A 245 11.69 14.66 -15.36
CA ILE A 245 10.50 13.96 -14.93
C ILE A 245 10.47 12.63 -15.78
N ILE A 246 10.01 11.42 -15.37
CA ILE A 246 8.81 11.04 -14.64
C ILE A 246 8.82 9.57 -14.22
N PHE A 247 8.21 9.36 -13.07
CA PHE A 247 7.33 8.21 -12.84
C PHE A 247 6.01 8.73 -12.24
N LEU A 248 4.86 8.36 -12.81
CA LEU A 248 3.53 8.62 -12.25
C LEU A 248 3.00 7.27 -11.75
N PRO A 249 3.31 6.85 -10.51
CA PRO A 249 2.73 5.61 -10.03
C PRO A 249 1.20 5.75 -10.05
N GLU A 250 0.54 4.65 -10.42
CA GLU A 250 -0.85 4.43 -10.07
C GLU A 250 -0.97 4.51 -8.53
N GLY A 251 -2.15 4.90 -8.03
CA GLY A 251 -2.42 5.03 -6.59
C GLY A 251 -2.18 3.73 -5.78
N ASP A 252 -2.58 3.74 -4.51
CA ASP A 252 -2.31 2.65 -3.54
C ASP A 252 -2.47 1.23 -4.15
N TYR A 253 -1.42 0.41 -4.01
CA TYR A 253 -1.19 -0.79 -4.81
C TYR A 253 -1.24 -2.06 -3.96
N SER A 254 -2.14 -2.97 -4.33
CA SER A 254 -2.12 -4.34 -3.82
C SER A 254 -1.37 -5.29 -4.76
N ARG A 255 -0.33 -5.97 -4.25
CA ARG A 255 0.42 -7.00 -5.00
C ARG A 255 -0.44 -8.18 -5.46
N THR A 256 -1.60 -8.41 -4.84
CA THR A 256 -2.50 -9.47 -5.28
C THR A 256 -3.28 -9.11 -6.54
N ASP A 257 -3.36 -7.83 -6.91
CA ASP A 257 -4.28 -7.36 -7.96
C ASP A 257 -3.69 -7.26 -9.37
N PHE A 258 -2.37 -7.09 -9.52
CA PHE A 258 -1.75 -7.00 -10.85
C PHE A 258 -1.83 -8.32 -11.64
N ALA A 259 -1.86 -9.46 -10.92
CA ALA A 259 -2.08 -10.77 -11.51
C ALA A 259 -3.56 -11.02 -11.89
N SER A 260 -4.50 -10.22 -11.37
CA SER A 260 -5.93 -10.26 -11.69
C SER A 260 -6.29 -9.29 -12.83
N MET A 261 -5.63 -8.13 -12.93
CA MET A 261 -5.86 -7.12 -13.99
C MET A 261 -5.81 -7.70 -15.41
N ARG A 262 -4.93 -8.69 -15.66
CA ARG A 262 -4.80 -9.33 -16.98
C ARG A 262 -5.81 -10.44 -17.27
N ARG A 263 -6.77 -10.69 -16.38
CA ARG A 263 -7.78 -11.76 -16.52
C ARG A 263 -9.20 -11.23 -16.36
N ALA A 264 -9.55 -10.21 -17.15
CA ALA A 264 -10.89 -9.61 -17.23
C ALA A 264 -12.02 -10.64 -17.46
N GLU A 265 -11.73 -11.79 -18.09
CA GLU A 265 -12.75 -12.84 -18.29
C GLU A 265 -13.17 -13.55 -16.99
N SER A 266 -12.31 -13.60 -15.96
CA SER A 266 -12.62 -14.26 -14.68
C SER A 266 -13.33 -13.34 -13.67
N THR A 267 -13.40 -12.03 -13.95
CA THR A 267 -13.88 -10.99 -13.02
C THR A 267 -15.08 -10.20 -13.53
N GLY A 268 -15.67 -10.57 -14.68
CA GLY A 268 -16.91 -9.96 -15.19
C GLY A 268 -16.79 -9.11 -16.47
N GLY A 269 -15.70 -9.25 -17.23
CA GLY A 269 -15.48 -8.53 -18.48
C GLY A 269 -15.24 -7.03 -18.26
N ASP A 270 -15.67 -6.20 -19.22
CA ASP A 270 -15.45 -4.75 -19.18
C ASP A 270 -16.04 -4.11 -17.89
N GLU A 271 -17.24 -4.51 -17.47
CA GLU A 271 -17.88 -3.99 -16.24
C GLU A 271 -17.07 -4.32 -14.97
N GLY A 272 -16.52 -5.54 -14.90
CA GLY A 272 -15.66 -5.94 -13.78
C GLY A 272 -14.38 -5.11 -13.69
N TYR A 273 -13.79 -4.74 -14.84
CA TYR A 273 -12.62 -3.86 -14.89
C TYR A 273 -12.95 -2.44 -14.40
N PHE A 274 -14.07 -1.87 -14.82
CA PHE A 274 -14.47 -0.52 -14.38
C PHE A 274 -14.93 -0.45 -12.92
N GLU A 275 -15.49 -1.53 -12.35
CA GLU A 275 -15.72 -1.61 -10.90
C GLU A 275 -14.40 -1.67 -10.10
N PHE A 276 -13.37 -2.35 -10.61
CA PHE A 276 -12.03 -2.29 -10.02
C PHE A 276 -11.42 -0.89 -10.10
N LEU A 277 -11.54 -0.20 -11.24
CA LEU A 277 -11.08 1.19 -11.40
C LEU A 277 -11.80 2.13 -10.43
N LYS A 278 -13.11 1.94 -10.21
CA LYS A 278 -13.89 2.68 -9.22
C LYS A 278 -13.35 2.48 -7.81
N ALA A 279 -13.14 1.23 -7.39
CA ALA A 279 -12.59 0.94 -6.06
C ALA A 279 -11.19 1.55 -5.87
N SER A 280 -10.34 1.47 -6.90
CA SER A 280 -8.98 2.04 -6.90
C SER A 280 -8.99 3.56 -6.83
N LEU A 281 -9.89 4.21 -7.59
CA LEU A 281 -10.10 5.66 -7.57
C LEU A 281 -10.56 6.12 -6.18
N TYR A 282 -11.51 5.41 -5.57
CA TYR A 282 -12.01 5.75 -4.23
C TYR A 282 -10.92 5.62 -3.16
N SER A 283 -10.13 4.54 -3.18
CA SER A 283 -8.97 4.39 -2.30
C SER A 283 -7.96 5.52 -2.47
N SER A 284 -7.72 5.94 -3.72
CA SER A 284 -6.80 7.04 -4.04
C SER A 284 -7.30 8.39 -3.51
N ILE A 285 -8.62 8.62 -3.51
CA ILE A 285 -9.23 9.83 -2.92
C ILE A 285 -9.09 9.86 -1.41
N GLU A 286 -9.33 8.73 -0.73
CA GLU A 286 -9.18 8.61 0.73
C GLU A 286 -7.73 8.80 1.20
N SER A 287 -6.79 8.42 0.33
CA SER A 287 -5.34 8.54 0.54
C SER A 287 -4.76 9.87 0.08
N ALA A 288 -5.53 10.71 -0.62
CA ALA A 288 -5.07 11.98 -1.14
C ALA A 288 -4.62 12.92 -0.01
N GLN A 289 -3.45 13.53 -0.18
CA GLN A 289 -2.81 14.38 0.81
C GLN A 289 -2.96 15.86 0.44
N PRO A 290 -3.39 16.73 1.38
CA PRO A 290 -3.41 18.17 1.16
C PRO A 290 -1.97 18.69 1.02
N GLY A 291 -1.77 19.68 0.14
CA GLY A 291 -0.45 20.26 -0.08
C GLY A 291 0.53 19.35 -0.84
N LYS A 292 0.05 18.29 -1.51
CA LYS A 292 0.80 17.46 -2.46
C LYS A 292 0.07 17.36 -3.80
N VAL A 293 0.79 16.90 -4.82
CA VAL A 293 0.21 16.58 -6.14
C VAL A 293 -0.24 15.13 -6.14
N ASN A 294 -1.54 14.90 -5.99
CA ASN A 294 -2.13 13.56 -6.02
C ASN A 294 -2.59 13.27 -7.46
N VAL A 295 -2.26 12.09 -7.99
CA VAL A 295 -2.61 11.68 -9.35
C VAL A 295 -3.29 10.31 -9.36
N PHE A 296 -4.20 10.11 -10.30
CA PHE A 296 -4.76 8.83 -10.66
C PHE A 296 -4.92 8.79 -12.18
N HIS A 297 -4.41 7.73 -12.80
CA HIS A 297 -4.58 7.55 -14.23
C HIS A 297 -4.75 6.08 -14.55
N PHE A 298 -5.35 5.82 -15.71
CA PHE A 298 -5.41 4.50 -16.30
C PHE A 298 -5.35 4.64 -17.81
N THR A 299 -4.89 3.59 -18.48
CA THR A 299 -4.83 3.54 -19.94
C THR A 299 -5.81 2.49 -20.47
N ILE A 300 -6.47 2.82 -21.57
CA ILE A 300 -7.39 1.93 -22.26
C ILE A 300 -6.82 1.47 -23.61
N HIS A 301 -7.12 0.22 -23.95
CA HIS A 301 -6.82 -0.38 -25.24
C HIS A 301 -8.14 -0.60 -25.98
N PRO A 302 -8.47 0.18 -27.02
CA PRO A 302 -9.78 0.12 -27.68
C PRO A 302 -10.16 -1.29 -28.17
N GLY A 303 -9.17 -2.08 -28.61
CA GLY A 303 -9.35 -3.44 -29.08
C GLY A 303 -9.73 -4.46 -28.00
N GLU A 304 -9.64 -4.11 -26.71
CA GLU A 304 -9.98 -4.99 -25.59
C GLU A 304 -11.46 -4.95 -25.22
N PHE A 305 -12.17 -3.87 -25.55
CA PHE A 305 -13.59 -3.73 -25.24
C PHE A 305 -14.43 -4.79 -25.96
N ARG A 306 -15.44 -5.32 -25.25
CA ARG A 306 -16.36 -6.38 -25.71
C ARG A 306 -17.82 -5.93 -25.70
N GLY A 307 -18.08 -4.64 -25.53
CA GLY A 307 -19.41 -4.04 -25.56
C GLY A 307 -20.22 -4.31 -26.83
N SER A 308 -21.47 -3.85 -26.84
CA SER A 308 -22.40 -4.09 -27.96
C SER A 308 -21.88 -3.48 -29.28
N SER A 309 -22.27 -4.06 -30.41
CA SER A 309 -21.87 -3.56 -31.74
C SER A 309 -22.31 -2.11 -32.01
N SER A 310 -23.35 -1.63 -31.33
CA SER A 310 -23.86 -0.25 -31.45
C SER A 310 -23.25 0.71 -30.43
N GLN A 311 -22.75 0.22 -29.31
CA GLN A 311 -22.17 1.02 -28.22
C GLN A 311 -21.00 0.25 -27.57
N PRO A 312 -19.85 0.15 -28.25
CA PRO A 312 -18.72 -0.66 -27.76
C PRO A 312 -18.08 -0.12 -26.48
N TYR A 313 -18.25 1.17 -26.20
CA TYR A 313 -17.64 1.87 -25.05
C TYR A 313 -18.66 2.39 -24.03
N ALA A 314 -19.90 1.87 -24.01
CA ALA A 314 -20.94 2.32 -23.07
C ALA A 314 -20.54 2.22 -21.59
N VAL A 315 -19.71 1.24 -21.25
CA VAL A 315 -19.18 1.06 -19.90
C VAL A 315 -18.29 2.22 -19.45
N LEU A 316 -17.53 2.83 -20.37
CA LEU A 316 -16.71 4.00 -20.09
C LEU A 316 -17.60 5.22 -19.80
N ASP A 317 -18.60 5.47 -20.65
CA ASP A 317 -19.58 6.55 -20.47
C ASP A 317 -20.30 6.42 -19.12
N LYS A 318 -20.79 5.21 -18.80
CA LYS A 318 -21.40 4.90 -17.50
C LYS A 318 -20.45 5.17 -16.33
N PHE A 319 -19.20 4.70 -16.39
CA PHE A 319 -18.22 4.95 -15.34
C PHE A 319 -17.97 6.46 -15.13
N LEU A 320 -17.83 7.21 -16.22
CA LEU A 320 -17.61 8.65 -16.12
C LEU A 320 -18.83 9.36 -15.52
N ALA A 321 -20.04 9.03 -15.97
CA ALA A 321 -21.28 9.62 -15.48
C ALA A 321 -21.58 9.31 -14.00
N GLU A 322 -21.41 8.04 -13.61
CA GLU A 322 -21.83 7.55 -12.30
C GLU A 322 -20.74 7.71 -11.22
N VAL A 323 -19.46 7.70 -11.61
CA VAL A 323 -18.32 7.73 -10.68
C VAL A 323 -17.56 9.04 -10.76
N VAL A 324 -17.10 9.44 -11.95
CA VAL A 324 -16.17 10.58 -12.10
C VAL A 324 -16.89 11.93 -11.98
N ASP A 325 -18.00 12.13 -12.68
CA ASP A 325 -18.72 13.41 -12.69
C ASP A 325 -19.16 13.89 -11.29
N PRO A 326 -19.67 13.03 -10.39
CA PRO A 326 -19.93 13.43 -9.00
C PRO A 326 -18.69 13.94 -8.27
N LEU A 327 -17.54 13.31 -8.48
CA LEU A 327 -16.26 13.67 -7.85
C LEU A 327 -15.65 14.95 -8.43
N VAL A 328 -15.86 15.20 -9.72
CA VAL A 328 -15.48 16.47 -10.35
C VAL A 328 -16.38 17.60 -9.82
N ARG A 329 -17.70 17.39 -9.75
CA ARG A 329 -18.66 18.39 -9.27
C ARG A 329 -18.44 18.80 -7.81
N ASN A 330 -18.00 17.89 -6.95
CA ASN A 330 -17.72 18.20 -5.55
C ASN A 330 -16.28 18.69 -5.31
N GLY A 331 -15.45 18.75 -6.37
CA GLY A 331 -14.08 19.26 -6.30
C GLY A 331 -13.02 18.26 -5.83
N SER A 332 -13.39 16.99 -5.58
CA SER A 332 -12.44 15.96 -5.14
C SER A 332 -11.49 15.52 -6.26
N VAL A 333 -11.96 15.59 -7.50
CA VAL A 333 -11.21 15.20 -8.70
C VAL A 333 -11.15 16.35 -9.69
N LYS A 334 -10.02 16.49 -10.39
CA LYS A 334 -9.85 17.42 -11.51
C LYS A 334 -9.23 16.70 -12.69
N TRP A 335 -9.76 16.91 -13.89
CA TRP A 335 -9.16 16.40 -15.12
C TRP A 335 -7.76 16.98 -15.36
N ALA A 336 -6.83 16.12 -15.78
CA ALA A 336 -5.50 16.48 -16.25
C ALA A 336 -5.02 15.47 -17.30
N THR A 337 -4.35 15.94 -18.34
CA THR A 337 -3.52 15.05 -19.18
C THR A 337 -2.25 14.65 -18.43
N PHE A 338 -1.48 13.72 -18.96
CA PHE A 338 -0.30 13.21 -18.25
C PHE A 338 0.81 14.27 -18.16
N SER A 339 1.00 15.07 -19.20
CA SER A 339 1.89 16.23 -19.13
C SER A 339 1.37 17.29 -18.14
N GLN A 340 0.06 17.52 -18.05
CA GLN A 340 -0.49 18.46 -17.05
C GLN A 340 -0.29 18.00 -15.60
N MET A 341 -0.33 16.69 -15.35
CA MET A 341 0.03 16.13 -14.04
C MET A 341 1.50 16.38 -13.71
N ALA A 342 2.38 16.23 -14.71
CA ALA A 342 3.80 16.53 -14.58
C ALA A 342 4.03 18.02 -14.28
N ASP A 343 3.40 18.91 -15.05
CA ASP A 343 3.49 20.36 -14.86
C ASP A 343 3.00 20.79 -13.46
N ALA A 344 1.93 20.17 -12.95
CA ALA A 344 1.45 20.42 -11.60
C ALA A 344 2.49 20.03 -10.54
N TYR A 345 3.22 18.93 -10.75
CA TYR A 345 4.32 18.52 -9.89
C TYR A 345 5.53 19.45 -9.98
N GLU A 346 5.93 19.87 -11.18
CA GLU A 346 7.02 20.85 -11.32
C GLU A 346 6.71 22.15 -10.57
N ALA A 347 5.48 22.65 -10.71
CA ALA A 347 5.02 23.85 -10.03
C ALA A 347 5.02 23.66 -8.50
N TRP A 348 4.64 22.47 -8.03
CA TRP A 348 4.69 22.14 -6.61
C TRP A 348 6.13 22.09 -6.08
N GLU A 349 7.07 21.48 -6.78
CA GLU A 349 8.48 21.42 -6.38
C GLU A 349 9.12 22.81 -6.33
N GLN A 350 8.84 23.65 -7.33
CA GLN A 350 9.30 25.03 -7.35
C GLN A 350 8.79 25.83 -6.13
N ALA A 351 7.57 25.53 -5.68
CA ALA A 351 6.99 26.14 -4.48
C ALA A 351 7.50 25.52 -3.17
N ASN A 352 8.10 24.32 -3.20
CA ASN A 352 8.54 23.56 -2.03
C ASN A 352 10.00 23.09 -2.16
N PRO A 353 10.97 24.01 -2.32
CA PRO A 353 12.36 23.65 -2.59
C PRO A 353 12.96 22.82 -1.45
N GLY A 354 13.55 21.67 -1.79
CA GLY A 354 14.23 20.79 -0.83
C GLY A 354 13.30 19.88 -0.01
N VAL A 355 11.98 19.92 -0.24
CA VAL A 355 11.02 19.01 0.38
C VAL A 355 10.98 17.71 -0.42
N ASP A 356 11.23 16.55 0.22
CA ASP A 356 11.04 15.26 -0.43
C ASP A 356 9.53 15.00 -0.61
N PRO A 357 9.01 14.85 -1.85
CA PRO A 357 7.59 14.62 -2.10
C PRO A 357 7.07 13.28 -1.54
N ARG A 358 7.98 12.34 -1.24
CA ARG A 358 7.67 11.05 -0.59
C ARG A 358 7.62 11.14 0.92
N ALA A 359 8.22 12.17 1.51
CA ALA A 359 8.17 12.34 2.96
C ALA A 359 6.69 12.32 3.39
N PRO A 360 6.29 11.51 4.38
CA PRO A 360 4.94 11.54 4.90
C PRO A 360 4.55 12.99 5.18
N SER A 361 3.31 13.39 4.85
CA SER A 361 2.88 14.79 5.00
C SER A 361 3.34 15.36 6.33
N ALA A 362 3.82 16.61 6.29
CA ALA A 362 4.13 17.38 7.48
C ALA A 362 2.95 17.27 8.47
N ILE A 363 3.28 17.15 9.75
CA ILE A 363 2.33 17.05 10.86
C ILE A 363 1.22 18.09 10.65
N ASP A 364 -0.04 17.67 10.72
CA ASP A 364 -1.15 18.61 10.80
C ASP A 364 -0.95 19.48 12.05
N PRO A 365 -0.58 20.78 11.89
CA PRO A 365 -0.22 21.61 13.04
C PRO A 365 -1.40 21.81 13.98
N THR A 366 -2.64 21.62 13.50
CA THR A 366 -3.85 21.73 14.32
C THR A 366 -4.01 20.58 15.30
N LYS A 367 -3.36 19.44 15.05
CA LYS A 367 -3.38 18.28 15.95
C LYS A 367 -2.32 18.34 17.04
N LEU A 368 -1.27 19.17 16.90
CA LEU A 368 -0.22 19.28 17.91
C LEU A 368 -0.80 19.68 19.28
N GLY A 369 -0.41 18.94 20.32
CA GLY A 369 -0.92 19.11 21.68
C GLY A 369 -2.34 18.61 21.92
N MET A 370 -2.99 17.98 20.94
CA MET A 370 -4.33 17.41 21.07
C MET A 370 -4.32 15.93 21.46
N ILE A 371 -5.48 15.47 21.91
CA ILE A 371 -5.76 14.05 22.15
C ILE A 371 -6.95 13.67 21.27
N GLU A 372 -6.73 12.77 20.32
CA GLU A 372 -7.78 12.18 19.50
C GLU A 372 -8.31 10.94 20.21
N ARG A 373 -9.61 10.92 20.51
CA ARG A 373 -10.22 9.92 21.39
C ARG A 373 -10.97 8.86 20.61
N ASP A 374 -10.91 7.63 21.12
CA ASP A 374 -11.72 6.50 20.68
C ASP A 374 -11.65 6.24 19.16
N VAL A 375 -10.45 6.42 18.59
CA VAL A 375 -10.10 6.04 17.22
C VAL A 375 -10.23 4.53 17.09
N THR A 376 -10.94 4.06 16.07
CA THR A 376 -11.04 2.63 15.77
C THR A 376 -9.78 2.19 15.03
N TYR A 377 -8.99 1.30 15.62
CA TYR A 377 -7.77 0.78 14.98
C TYR A 377 -7.96 -0.57 14.29
N GLY A 378 -9.11 -1.21 14.48
CA GLY A 378 -9.46 -2.48 13.86
C GLY A 378 -10.83 -2.97 14.29
N VAL A 379 -11.32 -4.02 13.63
CA VAL A 379 -12.52 -4.74 14.03
C VAL A 379 -12.22 -6.23 14.07
N ALA A 380 -12.38 -6.86 15.23
CA ALA A 380 -12.15 -8.28 15.41
C ALA A 380 -13.34 -8.91 16.16
N ASP A 381 -13.85 -10.03 15.66
CA ASP A 381 -15.07 -10.69 16.17
C ASP A 381 -16.27 -9.74 16.33
N GLY A 382 -16.41 -8.77 15.40
CA GLY A 382 -17.46 -7.74 15.45
C GLY A 382 -17.25 -6.66 16.53
N VAL A 383 -16.13 -6.67 17.24
CA VAL A 383 -15.77 -5.65 18.24
C VAL A 383 -14.91 -4.57 17.61
N ALA A 384 -15.34 -3.32 17.71
CA ALA A 384 -14.50 -2.17 17.35
C ALA A 384 -13.39 -1.99 18.39
N LEU A 385 -12.14 -2.14 17.97
CA LEU A 385 -10.96 -1.99 18.80
C LEU A 385 -10.57 -0.50 18.87
N LYS A 386 -10.40 0.05 20.08
CA LYS A 386 -10.32 1.51 20.30
C LYS A 386 -8.98 1.96 20.88
N MET A 387 -8.48 3.09 20.40
CA MET A 387 -7.29 3.77 20.93
C MET A 387 -7.51 5.27 21.16
N ASP A 388 -6.73 5.85 22.06
CA ASP A 388 -6.56 7.30 22.20
C ASP A 388 -5.15 7.66 21.69
N ILE A 389 -5.06 8.71 20.88
CA ILE A 389 -3.81 9.18 20.27
C ILE A 389 -3.45 10.54 20.86
N TYR A 390 -2.26 10.65 21.44
CA TYR A 390 -1.73 11.85 22.07
C TYR A 390 -0.64 12.43 21.18
N TYR A 391 -0.87 13.64 20.68
CA TYR A 391 0.08 14.34 19.83
C TYR A 391 1.03 15.19 20.68
N PRO A 392 2.34 15.25 20.35
CA PRO A 392 3.26 16.15 21.01
C PRO A 392 2.88 17.61 20.72
N LYS A 393 3.34 18.53 21.58
CA LYS A 393 3.04 19.97 21.42
C LYS A 393 3.80 20.62 20.26
N ALA A 394 4.90 20.01 19.86
CA ALA A 394 5.73 20.43 18.74
C ALA A 394 6.41 19.19 18.17
N ALA A 395 6.62 19.18 16.87
CA ALA A 395 7.50 18.24 16.21
C ALA A 395 8.00 18.81 14.88
N GLU A 396 9.19 18.38 14.50
CA GLU A 396 9.86 18.76 13.26
C GLU A 396 9.94 17.50 12.38
N GLY A 397 9.15 17.44 11.31
CA GLY A 397 9.07 16.25 10.44
C GLY A 397 8.29 15.08 11.04
N THR A 398 8.66 13.85 10.69
CA THR A 398 7.96 12.65 11.19
C THR A 398 8.38 12.28 12.60
N MET A 399 7.40 11.95 13.43
CA MET A 399 7.59 11.63 14.84
C MET A 399 7.78 10.12 15.05
N PRO A 400 8.65 9.70 15.98
CA PRO A 400 8.57 8.33 16.47
C PRO A 400 7.24 8.11 17.21
N ALA A 401 6.71 6.89 17.14
CA ALA A 401 5.48 6.51 17.82
C ALA A 401 5.75 5.50 18.94
N VAL A 402 4.96 5.56 20.01
CA VAL A 402 5.04 4.55 21.07
C VAL A 402 3.64 4.08 21.44
N LEU A 403 3.45 2.77 21.46
CA LEU A 403 2.21 2.09 21.81
C LEU A 403 2.16 1.79 23.33
N TYR A 404 1.14 2.27 24.02
CA TYR A 404 0.85 1.89 25.41
C TYR A 404 -0.21 0.79 25.48
N VAL A 405 0.13 -0.31 26.15
CA VAL A 405 -0.77 -1.43 26.44
C VAL A 405 -1.03 -1.52 27.95
N HIS A 406 -2.29 -1.36 28.34
CA HIS A 406 -2.65 -1.33 29.76
C HIS A 406 -2.51 -2.72 30.43
N GLY A 407 -2.33 -2.71 31.76
CA GLY A 407 -2.38 -3.92 32.58
C GLY A 407 -3.81 -4.32 32.97
N GLY A 408 -3.95 -5.20 33.96
CA GLY A 408 -5.25 -5.63 34.48
C GLY A 408 -5.55 -7.13 34.31
N GLY A 409 -4.50 -7.96 34.25
CA GLY A 409 -4.65 -9.42 34.23
C GLY A 409 -5.49 -9.93 33.06
N TRP A 410 -5.39 -9.28 31.89
CA TRP A 410 -6.10 -9.60 30.64
C TRP A 410 -7.64 -9.58 30.71
N THR A 411 -8.22 -9.34 31.88
CA THR A 411 -9.65 -9.49 32.19
C THR A 411 -10.35 -8.15 32.46
N LYS A 412 -9.57 -7.09 32.68
CA LYS A 412 -10.04 -5.72 32.90
C LYS A 412 -8.98 -4.70 32.48
N GLY A 413 -9.39 -3.44 32.41
CA GLY A 413 -8.51 -2.30 32.18
C GLY A 413 -9.11 -1.36 31.15
N ASP A 414 -8.44 -0.22 30.97
CA ASP A 414 -8.74 0.75 29.93
C ASP A 414 -7.48 1.55 29.59
N LYS A 415 -7.38 1.98 28.33
CA LYS A 415 -6.29 2.78 27.74
C LYS A 415 -5.97 4.08 28.49
N ARG A 416 -6.89 4.58 29.32
CA ARG A 416 -6.71 5.82 30.11
C ARG A 416 -6.15 5.58 31.51
N ILE A 417 -6.01 4.33 31.94
CA ILE A 417 -5.59 3.99 33.30
C ILE A 417 -4.42 2.99 33.33
N GLY A 418 -3.81 2.84 34.50
CA GLY A 418 -2.77 1.85 34.76
C GLY A 418 -1.40 2.45 35.09
N ALA A 419 -0.51 1.60 35.61
CA ALA A 419 0.80 2.03 36.09
C ALA A 419 1.70 2.63 35.00
N GLY A 420 1.51 2.22 33.73
CA GLY A 420 2.24 2.71 32.55
C GLY A 420 1.62 3.94 31.86
N ALA A 421 0.42 4.39 32.28
CA ALA A 421 -0.20 5.58 31.72
C ALA A 421 0.45 6.89 32.23
N SER A 422 1.25 6.82 33.30
CA SER A 422 1.92 7.99 33.90
C SER A 422 3.08 8.50 33.05
N GLU A 423 3.55 7.68 32.12
CA GLU A 423 4.68 7.91 31.23
C GLU A 423 4.27 8.69 29.97
N ILE A 424 2.97 8.71 29.65
CA ILE A 424 2.42 9.39 28.46
C ILE A 424 2.84 10.88 28.41
N PRO A 425 2.68 11.71 29.47
CA PRO A 425 3.03 13.12 29.38
C PRO A 425 4.51 13.39 29.10
N GLU A 426 5.41 12.57 29.66
CA GLU A 426 6.85 12.69 29.41
C GLU A 426 7.16 12.37 27.95
N LEU A 427 6.66 11.24 27.42
CA LEU A 427 6.89 10.83 26.04
C LEU A 427 6.33 11.86 25.04
N VAL A 428 5.10 12.33 25.27
CA VAL A 428 4.49 13.40 24.47
C VAL A 428 5.32 14.69 24.54
N SER A 429 5.87 15.04 25.71
CA SER A 429 6.73 16.22 25.83
C SER A 429 8.07 16.10 25.07
N ARG A 430 8.52 14.87 24.83
CA ARG A 430 9.74 14.56 24.07
C ARG A 430 9.50 14.37 22.58
N GLY A 431 8.31 14.69 22.06
CA GLY A 431 8.04 14.62 20.62
C GLY A 431 7.61 13.24 20.12
N TYR A 432 7.19 12.33 21.00
CA TYR A 432 6.56 11.08 20.58
C TYR A 432 5.07 11.28 20.34
N LEU A 433 4.55 10.66 19.29
CA LEU A 433 3.13 10.33 19.24
C LEU A 433 2.89 9.10 20.10
N VAL A 434 1.95 9.20 21.04
CA VAL A 434 1.60 8.06 21.90
C VAL A 434 0.23 7.52 21.52
N ALA A 435 0.13 6.22 21.27
CA ALA A 435 -1.13 5.53 21.03
C ALA A 435 -1.44 4.59 22.21
N ALA A 436 -2.49 4.87 22.97
CA ALA A 436 -2.93 4.05 24.09
C ALA A 436 -4.13 3.20 23.67
N ILE A 437 -4.07 1.88 23.84
CA ILE A 437 -5.08 0.97 23.26
C ILE A 437 -5.92 0.24 24.31
N ASN A 438 -7.18 -0.01 23.97
CA ASN A 438 -7.98 -1.08 24.56
C ASN A 438 -7.80 -2.35 23.72
N TYR A 439 -7.83 -3.51 24.35
CA TYR A 439 -7.83 -4.83 23.70
C TYR A 439 -8.97 -5.69 24.25
N ARG A 440 -9.40 -6.72 23.51
CA ARG A 440 -10.48 -7.64 23.90
C ARG A 440 -10.12 -8.37 25.19
N LEU A 441 -11.05 -8.40 26.15
CA LEU A 441 -10.80 -8.92 27.50
C LEU A 441 -11.34 -10.34 27.70
N ALA A 442 -10.59 -11.15 28.44
CA ALA A 442 -11.04 -12.43 28.96
C ALA A 442 -12.07 -12.25 30.10
N PRO A 443 -12.95 -13.22 30.36
CA PRO A 443 -13.05 -14.55 29.73
C PRO A 443 -13.85 -14.57 28.42
N GLN A 444 -14.47 -13.45 28.03
CA GLN A 444 -15.29 -13.37 26.82
C GLN A 444 -14.44 -13.63 25.56
N TYR A 445 -13.24 -13.08 25.52
CA TYR A 445 -12.26 -13.30 24.46
C TYR A 445 -11.00 -13.89 25.08
N LYS A 446 -10.79 -15.19 24.90
CA LYS A 446 -9.60 -15.89 25.41
C LYS A 446 -8.39 -15.61 24.51
N PHE A 447 -7.19 -15.83 25.05
CA PHE A 447 -5.95 -15.78 24.28
C PHE A 447 -6.05 -16.72 23.05
N PRO A 448 -5.62 -16.30 21.83
CA PRO A 448 -4.72 -15.18 21.54
C PRO A 448 -5.37 -13.81 21.25
N ALA A 449 -6.66 -13.59 21.50
CA ALA A 449 -7.35 -12.35 21.13
C ALA A 449 -6.62 -11.05 21.54
N GLN A 450 -6.03 -11.05 22.74
CA GLN A 450 -5.30 -9.89 23.28
C GLN A 450 -4.06 -9.53 22.45
N ILE A 451 -3.24 -10.52 22.08
CA ILE A 451 -2.00 -10.27 21.32
C ILE A 451 -2.31 -9.92 19.86
N GLU A 452 -3.37 -10.51 19.30
CA GLU A 452 -3.87 -10.15 17.97
C GLU A 452 -4.27 -8.68 17.89
N ASP A 453 -4.96 -8.18 18.91
CA ASP A 453 -5.39 -6.78 18.99
C ASP A 453 -4.19 -5.83 19.12
N VAL A 454 -3.20 -6.18 19.96
CA VAL A 454 -1.96 -5.40 20.11
C VAL A 454 -1.19 -5.34 18.79
N LYS A 455 -1.04 -6.47 18.08
CA LYS A 455 -0.40 -6.52 16.75
C LYS A 455 -1.18 -5.71 15.72
N CYS A 456 -2.51 -5.78 15.75
CA CYS A 456 -3.38 -4.97 14.89
C CYS A 456 -3.17 -3.47 15.11
N ALA A 457 -3.00 -3.01 16.35
CA ALA A 457 -2.71 -1.61 16.64
C ALA A 457 -1.37 -1.13 16.04
N VAL A 458 -0.32 -1.95 16.06
CA VAL A 458 0.96 -1.62 15.41
C VAL A 458 0.78 -1.51 13.89
N ARG A 459 0.08 -2.47 13.28
CA ARG A 459 -0.22 -2.45 11.84
C ARG A 459 -1.06 -1.24 11.44
N PHE A 460 -2.03 -0.85 12.27
CA PHE A 460 -2.81 0.37 12.08
C PHE A 460 -1.93 1.63 12.06
N LEU A 461 -1.04 1.78 13.06
CA LEU A 461 -0.13 2.93 13.11
C LEU A 461 0.77 2.98 11.88
N ARG A 462 1.29 1.83 11.45
CA ARG A 462 2.14 1.72 10.27
C ARG A 462 1.40 2.04 8.97
N ALA A 463 0.21 1.48 8.76
CA ALA A 463 -0.65 1.80 7.61
C ALA A 463 -1.03 3.28 7.54
N ASN A 464 -1.22 3.90 8.70
CA ASN A 464 -1.68 5.29 8.82
C ASN A 464 -0.55 6.27 9.15
N ALA A 465 0.70 5.88 8.95
CA ALA A 465 1.87 6.66 9.39
C ALA A 465 1.84 8.10 8.85
N ALA A 466 1.48 8.27 7.57
CA ALA A 466 1.32 9.59 6.95
C ALA A 466 0.16 10.40 7.53
N THR A 467 -0.95 9.76 7.93
CA THR A 467 -2.09 10.45 8.56
C THR A 467 -1.70 10.98 9.95
N TYR A 468 -0.86 10.24 10.68
CA TYR A 468 -0.44 10.59 12.04
C TYR A 468 0.87 11.38 12.11
N GLY A 469 1.52 11.63 10.97
CA GLY A 469 2.82 12.29 10.92
C GLY A 469 3.91 11.50 11.65
N ILE A 470 3.84 10.18 11.65
CA ILE A 470 4.81 9.29 12.32
C ILE A 470 5.69 8.57 11.32
N ASP A 471 6.84 8.10 11.80
CA ASP A 471 7.73 7.24 11.04
C ASP A 471 7.38 5.75 11.26
N PRO A 472 7.00 5.00 10.22
CA PRO A 472 6.58 3.60 10.34
C PRO A 472 7.70 2.66 10.81
N GLU A 473 8.97 3.09 10.73
CA GLU A 473 10.15 2.35 11.14
C GLU A 473 10.63 2.73 12.55
N ARG A 474 9.94 3.66 13.24
CA ARG A 474 10.28 4.10 14.59
C ARG A 474 9.10 3.94 15.55
N ILE A 475 8.65 2.69 15.72
CA ILE A 475 7.53 2.32 16.60
C ILE A 475 8.03 1.51 17.80
N GLY A 476 7.87 2.03 19.01
CA GLY A 476 8.09 1.30 20.26
C GLY A 476 6.81 0.83 20.92
N ALA A 477 6.91 -0.02 21.94
CA ALA A 477 5.78 -0.41 22.78
C ALA A 477 6.15 -0.51 24.25
N TRP A 478 5.23 -0.14 25.14
CA TRP A 478 5.37 -0.37 26.57
C TRP A 478 4.06 -0.76 27.25
N GLY A 479 4.18 -1.47 28.36
CA GLY A 479 3.04 -1.88 29.14
C GLY A 479 3.45 -2.35 30.53
N GLY A 480 2.46 -2.45 31.42
CA GLY A 480 2.65 -2.94 32.78
C GLY A 480 1.84 -4.20 33.07
N SER A 481 2.40 -5.15 33.84
CA SER A 481 1.72 -6.38 34.24
C SER A 481 1.27 -7.18 33.02
N ALA A 482 -0.02 -7.51 32.87
CA ALA A 482 -0.56 -8.11 31.66
C ALA A 482 -0.21 -7.35 30.36
N GLY A 483 -0.13 -6.01 30.41
CA GLY A 483 0.34 -5.21 29.27
C GLY A 483 1.83 -5.37 29.01
N GLY A 484 2.64 -5.51 30.06
CA GLY A 484 4.08 -5.81 29.98
C GLY A 484 4.35 -7.17 29.34
N HIS A 485 3.54 -8.17 29.69
CA HIS A 485 3.49 -9.46 29.02
C HIS A 485 3.16 -9.33 27.53
N LEU A 486 2.11 -8.59 27.17
CA LEU A 486 1.69 -8.44 25.78
C LEU A 486 2.73 -7.71 24.93
N VAL A 487 3.36 -6.64 25.44
CA VAL A 487 4.41 -5.95 24.67
C VAL A 487 5.71 -6.74 24.60
N SER A 488 6.03 -7.54 25.62
CA SER A 488 7.14 -8.49 25.56
C SER A 488 6.89 -9.53 24.48
N LEU A 489 5.70 -10.15 24.47
CA LEU A 489 5.30 -11.12 23.45
C LEU A 489 5.27 -10.51 22.05
N LEU A 490 4.78 -9.28 21.92
CA LEU A 490 4.82 -8.51 20.67
C LEU A 490 6.25 -8.36 20.14
N GLY A 491 7.19 -7.99 21.02
CA GLY A 491 8.59 -7.77 20.65
C GLY A 491 9.27 -9.03 20.12
N VAL A 492 8.98 -10.18 20.73
CA VAL A 492 9.66 -11.45 20.42
C VAL A 492 8.88 -12.35 19.45
N THR A 493 7.83 -11.85 18.79
CA THR A 493 7.04 -12.66 17.84
C THR A 493 6.85 -11.97 16.51
N ASP A 494 7.14 -12.69 15.42
CA ASP A 494 6.80 -12.30 14.05
C ASP A 494 5.51 -12.98 13.57
N ALA A 495 5.21 -12.84 12.27
CA ALA A 495 4.01 -13.42 11.67
C ALA A 495 3.98 -14.96 11.74
N THR A 496 5.14 -15.63 11.84
CA THR A 496 5.22 -17.11 11.90
C THR A 496 4.71 -17.68 13.21
N ALA A 497 4.65 -16.86 14.28
CA ALA A 497 4.07 -17.25 15.57
C ALA A 497 2.54 -17.49 15.50
N GLY A 498 1.89 -17.00 14.44
CA GLY A 498 0.46 -17.19 14.20
C GLY A 498 -0.43 -16.34 15.12
N PHE A 499 -0.01 -15.11 15.42
CA PHE A 499 -0.73 -14.17 16.30
C PHE A 499 -1.20 -12.89 15.58
N GLU A 500 -1.17 -12.83 14.25
CA GLU A 500 -1.54 -11.59 13.53
C GLU A 500 -3.04 -11.28 13.60
N GLY A 501 -3.88 -12.30 13.79
CA GLY A 501 -5.34 -12.17 13.86
C GLY A 501 -5.95 -11.68 12.54
N ASN A 502 -7.19 -11.17 12.63
CA ASN A 502 -7.97 -10.69 11.48
C ASN A 502 -8.48 -9.25 11.63
N GLY A 503 -7.91 -8.48 12.58
CA GLY A 503 -8.39 -7.12 12.92
C GLY A 503 -8.19 -6.04 11.85
N GLY A 504 -7.45 -6.34 10.77
CA GLY A 504 -7.15 -5.43 9.66
C GLY A 504 -5.65 -5.25 9.38
N TYR A 505 -5.36 -4.55 8.27
CA TYR A 505 -4.02 -4.13 7.84
C TYR A 505 -3.00 -5.27 7.71
N ALA A 506 -3.44 -6.41 7.17
CA ALA A 506 -2.67 -7.67 7.14
C ALA A 506 -1.41 -7.61 6.27
N ASP A 507 -1.31 -6.61 5.40
CA ASP A 507 -0.17 -6.30 4.54
C ASP A 507 0.96 -5.57 5.30
N GLN A 508 0.68 -5.03 6.48
CA GLN A 508 1.63 -4.31 7.30
C GLN A 508 2.34 -5.22 8.31
N SER A 509 3.62 -4.95 8.57
CA SER A 509 4.35 -5.60 9.66
C SER A 509 3.73 -5.25 11.02
N SER A 510 3.76 -6.17 11.98
CA SER A 510 3.42 -5.91 13.39
C SER A 510 4.65 -5.78 14.30
N ARG A 511 5.87 -5.82 13.74
CA ARG A 511 7.12 -5.69 14.51
C ARG A 511 7.31 -4.25 15.04
N VAL A 512 7.96 -4.16 16.19
CA VAL A 512 8.34 -2.90 16.88
C VAL A 512 9.86 -2.85 17.07
N GLN A 513 10.40 -1.64 17.20
CA GLN A 513 11.83 -1.38 17.26
C GLN A 513 12.39 -1.28 18.70
N ALA A 514 11.53 -1.14 19.71
CA ALA A 514 11.94 -1.10 21.11
C ALA A 514 10.79 -1.50 22.02
N VAL A 515 11.08 -2.26 23.08
CA VAL A 515 10.07 -2.72 24.05
C VAL A 515 10.46 -2.35 25.48
N VAL A 516 9.49 -1.84 26.24
CA VAL A 516 9.61 -1.63 27.68
C VAL A 516 8.60 -2.49 28.43
N ASP A 517 9.10 -3.50 29.12
CA ASP A 517 8.33 -4.36 30.02
C ASP A 517 8.38 -3.85 31.45
N MET A 518 7.23 -3.46 32.01
CA MET A 518 7.08 -3.18 33.43
C MET A 518 6.40 -4.36 34.12
N PHE A 519 7.19 -5.16 34.85
CA PHE A 519 6.75 -6.27 35.69
C PHE A 519 5.74 -7.23 35.02
N GLY A 520 5.95 -7.52 33.73
CA GLY A 520 5.18 -8.51 32.99
C GLY A 520 5.56 -9.95 33.35
N PRO A 521 4.60 -10.88 33.37
CA PRO A 521 4.92 -12.30 33.41
C PRO A 521 5.52 -12.75 32.07
N SER A 522 6.61 -13.50 32.12
CA SER A 522 7.38 -13.92 30.93
C SER A 522 7.33 -15.43 30.68
N ASP A 523 7.07 -16.21 31.73
CA ASP A 523 6.90 -17.66 31.72
C ASP A 523 5.66 -18.03 32.53
N LEU A 524 4.57 -18.31 31.82
CA LEU A 524 3.28 -18.70 32.38
C LEU A 524 3.20 -20.20 32.67
N THR A 525 4.23 -20.99 32.32
CA THR A 525 4.28 -22.44 32.62
C THR A 525 4.61 -22.72 34.09
N VAL A 526 5.03 -21.69 34.83
CA VAL A 526 5.23 -21.74 36.27
C VAL A 526 4.05 -21.08 36.98
N ALA A 527 3.50 -21.76 37.98
CA ALA A 527 2.40 -21.22 38.79
C ALA A 527 2.91 -20.16 39.79
N PHE A 528 2.24 -19.02 39.83
CA PHE A 528 2.44 -17.95 40.82
C PHE A 528 1.14 -17.16 41.02
N GLN A 529 1.09 -16.19 41.93
CA GLN A 529 -0.17 -15.52 42.28
C GLN A 529 -0.86 -14.88 41.05
N GLY A 530 -0.10 -14.21 40.19
CA GLY A 530 -0.54 -13.59 38.93
C GLY A 530 -0.69 -14.55 37.73
N ALA A 531 -0.49 -15.85 37.93
CA ALA A 531 -0.77 -16.91 36.97
C ALA A 531 -1.23 -18.15 37.75
N ASN A 532 -2.34 -18.01 38.48
CA ASN A 532 -2.96 -19.14 39.17
C ASN A 532 -3.94 -19.87 38.25
N THR A 533 -4.37 -21.07 38.64
CA THR A 533 -5.23 -21.95 37.83
C THR A 533 -6.53 -21.26 37.37
N GLN A 534 -7.16 -20.46 38.23
CA GLN A 534 -8.40 -19.75 37.89
C GLN A 534 -8.16 -18.73 36.77
N LEU A 535 -7.08 -17.94 36.88
CA LEU A 535 -6.73 -16.97 35.86
C LEU A 535 -6.35 -17.65 34.55
N LEU A 536 -5.65 -18.78 34.62
CA LEU A 536 -5.31 -19.58 33.45
C LEU A 536 -6.55 -20.07 32.70
N GLU A 537 -7.56 -20.56 33.43
CA GLU A 537 -8.81 -21.05 32.84
C GLU A 537 -9.60 -19.92 32.17
N GLN A 538 -9.64 -18.75 32.84
CA GLN A 538 -10.31 -17.56 32.33
C GLN A 538 -9.66 -17.02 31.06
N VAL A 539 -8.33 -16.92 31.04
CA VAL A 539 -7.59 -16.22 29.98
C VAL A 539 -7.17 -17.17 28.85
N PHE A 540 -6.65 -18.35 29.18
CA PHE A 540 -6.07 -19.29 28.21
C PHE A 540 -6.96 -20.52 27.96
N GLY A 541 -8.05 -20.67 28.72
CA GLY A 541 -9.02 -21.76 28.51
C GLY A 541 -8.57 -23.12 29.00
N THR A 542 -7.61 -23.16 29.91
CA THR A 542 -6.98 -24.38 30.42
C THR A 542 -6.60 -24.20 31.88
N THR A 543 -6.60 -25.29 32.66
CA THR A 543 -6.04 -25.32 34.02
C THR A 543 -4.61 -25.86 34.06
N ASP A 544 -4.12 -26.38 32.92
CA ASP A 544 -2.79 -26.98 32.78
C ASP A 544 -1.76 -25.95 32.33
N HIS A 545 -0.83 -25.64 33.24
CA HIS A 545 0.33 -24.79 32.98
C HIS A 545 1.28 -25.34 31.91
N ASN A 546 1.25 -26.65 31.63
CA ASN A 546 2.11 -27.26 30.62
C ASN A 546 1.48 -27.33 29.22
N SER A 547 0.23 -26.86 29.08
CA SER A 547 -0.47 -26.86 27.80
C SER A 547 0.23 -25.98 26.75
N ASP A 548 0.06 -26.35 25.49
CA ASP A 548 0.73 -25.66 24.38
C ASP A 548 0.32 -24.18 24.27
N ILE A 549 -0.93 -23.84 24.62
CA ILE A 549 -1.39 -22.45 24.60
C ILE A 549 -0.67 -21.58 25.64
N VAL A 550 -0.38 -22.12 26.83
CA VAL A 550 0.34 -21.42 27.90
C VAL A 550 1.83 -21.26 27.55
N LYS A 551 2.44 -22.29 26.96
CA LYS A 551 3.81 -22.21 26.42
C LYS A 551 3.91 -21.15 25.32
N ARG A 552 2.99 -21.18 24.35
CA ARG A 552 2.92 -20.20 23.26
C ARG A 552 2.63 -18.79 23.75
N ALA A 553 1.87 -18.63 24.83
CA ALA A 553 1.63 -17.33 25.44
C ALA A 553 2.84 -16.80 26.24
N SER A 554 3.88 -17.60 26.50
CA SER A 554 5.03 -17.18 27.30
C SER A 554 6.10 -16.53 26.40
N PRO A 555 6.44 -15.23 26.57
CA PRO A 555 7.47 -14.55 25.77
C PRO A 555 8.80 -15.30 25.69
N VAL A 556 9.24 -15.94 26.78
CA VAL A 556 10.53 -16.67 26.81
C VAL A 556 10.65 -17.82 25.80
N THR A 557 9.51 -18.26 25.23
CA THR A 557 9.44 -19.33 24.23
C THR A 557 9.95 -18.88 22.86
N TRP A 558 9.86 -17.59 22.54
CA TRP A 558 10.00 -17.10 21.16
C TRP A 558 11.27 -16.34 20.87
N ILE A 559 12.06 -16.03 21.91
CA ILE A 559 13.22 -15.14 21.81
C ILE A 559 14.19 -15.61 20.71
N SER A 560 14.53 -14.68 19.83
CA SER A 560 15.50 -14.86 18.75
C SER A 560 16.46 -13.67 18.66
N SER A 561 17.61 -13.85 18.00
CA SER A 561 18.69 -12.85 17.96
C SER A 561 18.33 -11.56 17.22
N ASP A 562 17.26 -11.57 16.42
CA ASP A 562 16.75 -10.42 15.66
C ASP A 562 15.66 -9.63 16.41
N ASP A 563 15.36 -9.99 17.67
CA ASP A 563 14.42 -9.26 18.52
C ASP A 563 14.89 -7.83 18.82
N PRO A 564 13.96 -6.88 19.05
CA PRO A 564 14.32 -5.50 19.40
C PRO A 564 15.00 -5.43 20.78
N PRO A 565 15.69 -4.33 21.09
CA PRO A 565 16.16 -4.07 22.44
C PRO A 565 15.00 -4.02 23.45
N LEU A 566 15.23 -4.59 24.64
CA LEU A 566 14.25 -4.61 25.74
C LEU A 566 14.77 -3.88 27.00
N LEU A 567 13.95 -2.99 27.55
CA LEU A 567 14.10 -2.51 28.92
C LEU A 567 13.07 -3.22 29.82
N ILE A 568 13.55 -3.79 30.92
CA ILE A 568 12.74 -4.54 31.88
C ILE A 568 12.83 -3.84 33.23
N LEU A 569 11.68 -3.48 33.80
CA LEU A 569 11.56 -2.79 35.09
C LEU A 569 10.70 -3.63 36.03
N HIS A 570 11.17 -3.95 37.24
CA HIS A 570 10.43 -4.81 38.16
C HIS A 570 10.57 -4.36 39.61
N GLY A 571 9.47 -4.40 40.39
CA GLY A 571 9.52 -4.10 41.82
C GLY A 571 10.17 -5.23 42.62
N GLU A 572 11.16 -4.93 43.46
CA GLU A 572 11.90 -5.90 44.29
C GLU A 572 10.99 -6.80 45.15
N LYS A 573 9.86 -6.26 45.60
CA LYS A 573 8.93 -6.89 46.54
C LYS A 573 7.58 -7.19 45.89
N ASP A 574 7.54 -7.36 44.58
CA ASP A 574 6.34 -7.77 43.86
C ASP A 574 5.97 -9.22 44.23
N THR A 575 4.84 -9.38 44.90
CA THR A 575 4.31 -10.69 45.29
C THR A 575 3.30 -11.23 44.30
N LEU A 576 2.78 -10.39 43.41
CA LEU A 576 1.77 -10.79 42.42
C LEU A 576 2.45 -11.44 41.22
N VAL A 577 3.43 -10.74 40.64
CA VAL A 577 4.33 -11.28 39.61
C VAL A 577 5.72 -11.29 40.23
N PRO A 578 6.33 -12.45 40.49
CA PRO A 578 7.62 -12.47 41.18
C PRO A 578 8.74 -11.92 40.28
N PRO A 579 9.74 -11.19 40.83
CA PRO A 579 10.88 -10.66 40.05
C PRO A 579 11.69 -11.70 39.27
N SER A 580 11.57 -12.98 39.65
CA SER A 580 12.15 -14.10 38.90
C SER A 580 11.66 -14.19 37.46
N GLN A 581 10.45 -13.69 37.16
CA GLN A 581 9.93 -13.60 35.78
C GLN A 581 10.79 -12.66 34.94
N SER A 582 10.97 -11.40 35.36
CA SER A 582 11.83 -10.47 34.64
C SER A 582 13.30 -10.88 34.59
N LYS A 583 13.81 -11.54 35.65
CA LYS A 583 15.16 -12.11 35.62
C LYS A 583 15.29 -13.18 34.54
N LEU A 584 14.32 -14.10 34.45
CA LEU A 584 14.32 -15.15 33.44
C LEU A 584 14.26 -14.57 32.02
N LEU A 585 13.40 -13.59 31.78
CA LEU A 585 13.31 -12.90 30.49
C LEU A 585 14.65 -12.25 30.11
N TYR A 586 15.23 -11.49 31.03
CA TYR A 586 16.55 -10.86 30.83
C TYR A 586 17.63 -11.88 30.49
N ASP A 587 17.77 -12.95 31.29
CA ASP A 587 18.80 -13.97 31.09
C ASP A 587 18.67 -14.64 29.71
N ARG A 588 17.43 -14.89 29.25
CA ARG A 588 17.16 -15.48 27.93
C ARG A 588 17.50 -14.53 26.78
N LEU A 589 17.16 -13.25 26.89
CA LEU A 589 17.50 -12.23 25.90
C LEU A 589 19.02 -12.08 25.76
N ILE A 590 19.74 -11.96 26.88
CA ILE A 590 21.20 -11.87 26.88
C ILE A 590 21.84 -13.12 26.27
N THR A 591 21.31 -14.31 26.60
CA THR A 591 21.80 -15.58 26.02
C THR A 591 21.60 -15.63 24.51
N ALA A 592 20.51 -15.06 23.99
CA ALA A 592 20.22 -14.99 22.57
C ALA A 592 20.96 -13.85 21.84
N GLY A 593 21.73 -13.03 22.55
CA GLY A 593 22.44 -11.87 21.98
C GLY A 593 21.58 -10.63 21.80
N VAL A 594 20.37 -10.59 22.35
CA VAL A 594 19.46 -9.46 22.26
C VAL A 594 19.84 -8.40 23.31
N PRO A 595 20.00 -7.12 22.94
CA PRO A 595 20.28 -6.06 23.91
C PRO A 595 19.14 -5.94 24.93
N ALA A 596 19.45 -6.17 26.20
CA ALA A 596 18.47 -6.04 27.28
C ALA A 596 19.04 -5.29 28.48
N THR A 597 18.19 -4.56 29.20
CA THR A 597 18.52 -3.93 30.49
C THR A 597 17.47 -4.31 31.53
N LEU A 598 17.90 -4.79 32.70
CA LEU A 598 17.00 -5.08 33.82
C LEU A 598 17.25 -4.10 34.96
N THR A 599 16.20 -3.43 35.42
CA THR A 599 16.21 -2.55 36.59
C THR A 599 15.24 -3.07 37.65
N ILE A 600 15.79 -3.49 38.79
CA ILE A 600 15.00 -3.86 39.98
C ILE A 600 14.80 -2.62 40.85
N VAL A 601 13.55 -2.26 41.08
CA VAL A 601 13.14 -1.10 41.87
C VAL A 601 13.05 -1.52 43.34
N LYS A 602 13.99 -1.05 44.15
CA LYS A 602 14.06 -1.35 45.59
C LYS A 602 12.81 -0.87 46.30
N ASN A 603 12.39 -1.62 47.33
CA ASN A 603 11.20 -1.34 48.13
C ASN A 603 9.90 -1.19 47.33
N ALA A 604 9.83 -1.65 46.07
CA ALA A 604 8.63 -1.53 45.26
C ALA A 604 7.92 -2.88 45.13
N GLY A 605 6.60 -2.91 45.32
CA GLY A 605 5.73 -4.02 44.97
C GLY A 605 5.13 -3.88 43.56
N HIS A 606 4.03 -4.59 43.29
CA HIS A 606 3.35 -4.55 41.99
C HIS A 606 2.89 -3.14 41.63
N GLY A 607 3.08 -2.73 40.37
CA GLY A 607 2.75 -1.35 39.94
C GLY A 607 3.71 -0.28 40.48
N PHE A 608 4.86 -0.69 41.00
CA PHE A 608 5.81 0.16 41.75
C PHE A 608 5.23 0.79 43.02
N ALA A 609 4.24 0.15 43.64
CA ALA A 609 3.70 0.60 44.93
C ALA A 609 4.78 0.49 46.03
N PRO A 610 4.99 1.50 46.89
CA PRO A 610 5.92 1.39 48.00
C PRO A 610 5.60 0.22 48.94
N ALA A 611 6.62 -0.59 49.25
CA ALA A 611 6.56 -1.79 50.06
C ALA A 611 7.76 -1.79 51.03
N GLY A 612 7.53 -1.38 52.28
CA GLY A 612 8.57 -1.38 53.31
C GLY A 612 9.67 -0.31 53.14
N GLY A 613 9.39 0.78 52.41
CA GLY A 613 10.28 1.93 52.28
C GLY A 613 9.94 2.82 51.08
N THR A 614 10.66 3.94 50.93
CA THR A 614 10.63 4.74 49.69
C THR A 614 11.23 3.92 48.55
N ILE A 615 10.57 3.92 47.40
CA ILE A 615 11.04 3.20 46.22
C ILE A 615 12.26 3.88 45.60
N ASP A 616 13.19 3.08 45.08
CA ASP A 616 14.40 3.56 44.38
C ASP A 616 14.68 2.67 43.16
N PRO A 617 14.66 3.19 41.92
CA PRO A 617 14.39 4.59 41.54
C PRO A 617 12.96 5.07 41.88
N SER A 618 12.80 6.39 42.04
CA SER A 618 11.48 7.02 42.22
C SER A 618 10.59 6.89 40.98
N ARG A 619 9.26 7.08 41.10
CA ARG A 619 8.36 7.04 39.92
C ARG A 619 8.80 8.01 38.82
N THR A 620 9.21 9.23 39.17
CA THR A 620 9.72 10.21 38.20
C THR A 620 11.02 9.75 37.54
N ALA A 621 11.91 9.09 38.29
CA ALA A 621 13.12 8.52 37.71
C ALA A 621 12.81 7.34 36.78
N ILE A 622 11.85 6.48 37.14
CA ILE A 622 11.35 5.41 36.25
C ILE A 622 10.82 6.00 34.94
N THR A 623 9.97 7.03 35.00
CA THR A 623 9.44 7.70 33.81
C THR A 623 10.56 8.24 32.90
N LYS A 624 11.63 8.80 33.48
CA LYS A 624 12.80 9.25 32.71
C LYS A 624 13.58 8.09 32.09
N ILE A 625 13.82 7.00 32.84
CA ILE A 625 14.50 5.81 32.32
C ILE A 625 13.77 5.24 31.10
N VAL A 626 12.44 5.20 31.14
CA VAL A 626 11.59 4.75 30.02
C VAL A 626 11.77 5.67 28.81
N ALA A 627 11.67 6.98 29.02
CA ALA A 627 11.80 7.96 27.96
C ALA A 627 13.21 7.98 27.35
N ASP A 628 14.25 7.91 28.18
CA ASP A 628 15.66 7.87 27.75
C ASP A 628 15.95 6.59 26.94
N PHE A 629 15.33 5.46 27.29
CA PHE A 629 15.42 4.22 26.53
C PHE A 629 14.79 4.37 25.14
N PHE A 630 13.59 4.94 25.04
CA PHE A 630 12.98 5.19 23.73
C PHE A 630 13.76 6.22 22.92
N ASP A 631 14.31 7.27 23.55
CA ASP A 631 15.15 8.25 22.85
C ASP A 631 16.36 7.56 22.22
N LYS A 632 17.05 6.70 22.97
CA LYS A 632 18.22 5.96 22.47
C LYS A 632 17.92 5.06 21.27
N HIS A 633 16.72 4.52 21.17
CA HIS A 633 16.39 3.46 20.20
C HIS A 633 15.47 3.90 19.07
N LEU A 634 14.79 5.04 19.20
CA LEU A 634 13.82 5.56 18.22
C LEU A 634 14.17 6.97 17.73
N LYS A 635 15.29 7.57 18.15
CA LYS A 635 15.81 8.83 17.64
C LYS A 635 17.30 8.70 17.34
#